data_AF-A0A6P7FHB2-F1
#
_entry.id   AF-A0A6P7FHB2-F1
#
_cell.length_a   1.000
_cell.length_b   1.000
_cell.length_c   1.000
_cell.angle_alpha   90.00
_cell.angle_beta   90.00
_cell.angle_gamma   90.00
#
_symmetry.space_group_name_H-M   'P 1'
#
loop_
_entity.id
_entity.type
_entity.pdbx_description
1 polymer ?
#
loop_
_entity_poly.entity_id
_entity_poly.type
_entity_poly.pdbx_seq_one_letter_code
_entity_poly.pdbx_strand_id
1 'polypeptide(L)'
;MDSVIRDVAVKILKKNWRKNIWRKNWRHIDNIAKKNRYCSIQKKIPNRTWFQPYNHSRKYITTITRLRFGHACYPTHLHKIRVLENDRCPNCDKKADLDHISFECQKYKNETDRFIQQLHRLKIPAPFNILSILANGQESMYNALVMFLSSTKIVL
;
A
#
# COMPACT_ATOMS: atom_id res chain seq x y z
N MET A 1 11.40 46.10 -6.67
CA MET A 1 10.20 45.27 -6.42
C MET A 1 9.95 44.29 -7.58
N ASP A 2 10.18 44.69 -8.83
CA ASP A 2 9.96 43.86 -10.04
C ASP A 2 10.93 42.70 -10.29
N SER A 3 12.15 42.71 -9.74
CA SER A 3 13.09 41.57 -9.87
C SER A 3 12.66 40.40 -8.98
N VAL A 4 12.24 40.69 -7.74
CA VAL A 4 11.76 39.68 -6.78
C VAL A 4 10.50 38.98 -7.29
N ILE A 5 9.56 39.73 -7.88
CA ILE A 5 8.33 39.17 -8.48
C ILE A 5 8.67 38.24 -9.65
N ARG A 6 9.63 38.62 -10.51
CA ARG A 6 10.12 37.78 -11.62
C ARG A 6 10.77 36.49 -11.12
N ASP A 7 11.61 36.56 -10.10
CA ASP A 7 12.28 35.37 -9.54
C ASP A 7 11.31 34.38 -8.91
N VAL A 8 10.28 34.89 -8.22
CA VAL A 8 9.19 34.06 -7.67
C VAL A 8 8.41 33.40 -8.80
N ALA A 9 8.07 34.13 -9.86
CA ALA A 9 7.37 33.59 -11.02
C ALA A 9 8.18 32.47 -11.72
N VAL A 10 9.49 32.67 -11.93
CA VAL A 10 10.38 31.67 -12.52
C VAL A 10 10.45 30.41 -11.67
N LYS A 11 10.53 30.53 -10.33
CA LYS A 11 10.51 29.38 -9.41
C LYS A 11 9.19 28.60 -9.50
N ILE A 12 8.05 29.30 -9.57
CA ILE A 12 6.72 28.69 -9.73
C ILE A 12 6.63 27.94 -11.06
N LEU A 13 7.07 28.55 -12.16
CA LEU A 13 7.07 27.94 -13.49
C LEU A 13 7.94 26.67 -13.53
N LYS A 14 9.17 26.72 -13.00
CA LYS A 14 10.04 25.53 -12.90
C LYS A 14 9.40 24.42 -12.08
N LYS A 15 8.75 24.76 -10.96
CA LYS A 15 8.03 23.79 -10.10
C LYS A 15 6.85 23.15 -10.84
N ASN A 16 6.06 23.94 -11.56
CA ASN A 16 4.92 23.46 -12.34
C ASN A 16 5.35 22.59 -13.52
N TRP A 17 6.41 22.99 -14.23
CA TRP A 17 6.99 22.21 -15.33
C TRP A 17 7.46 20.84 -14.85
N ARG A 18 8.22 20.77 -13.75
CA ARG A 18 8.65 19.49 -13.15
C ARG A 18 7.44 18.62 -12.80
N LYS A 19 6.43 19.18 -12.13
CA LYS A 19 5.19 18.45 -11.80
C LYS A 19 4.50 17.90 -13.05
N ASN A 20 4.44 18.67 -14.14
CA ASN A 20 3.79 18.25 -15.37
C ASN A 20 4.53 17.10 -16.06
N ILE A 21 5.87 17.16 -16.12
CA ILE A 21 6.69 16.05 -16.63
C ILE A 21 6.46 14.79 -15.82
N TRP A 22 6.55 14.88 -14.49
CA TRP A 22 6.31 13.74 -13.61
C TRP A 22 4.90 13.16 -13.81
N ARG A 23 3.85 14.01 -13.93
CA ARG A 23 2.48 13.56 -14.23
C ARG A 23 2.35 12.87 -15.58
N LYS A 24 3.08 13.31 -16.61
CA LYS A 24 3.10 12.66 -17.93
C LYS A 24 3.77 11.29 -17.83
N ASN A 25 4.96 11.23 -17.21
CA ASN A 25 5.71 9.99 -17.03
C ASN A 25 4.93 8.98 -16.18
N TRP A 26 4.26 9.42 -15.11
CA TRP A 26 3.44 8.54 -14.27
C TRP A 26 2.30 7.89 -15.04
N ARG A 27 1.57 8.68 -15.85
CA ARG A 27 0.50 8.16 -16.70
C ARG A 27 1.02 7.18 -17.73
N HIS A 28 2.18 7.48 -18.33
CA HIS A 28 2.84 6.59 -19.27
C HIS A 28 3.20 5.24 -18.60
N ILE A 29 3.75 5.26 -17.39
CA ILE A 29 4.08 4.05 -16.62
C ILE A 29 2.82 3.24 -16.26
N ASP A 30 1.74 3.89 -15.81
CA ASP A 30 0.47 3.20 -15.49
C ASP A 30 -0.21 2.60 -16.73
N ASN A 31 0.03 3.16 -17.92
CA ASN A 31 -0.60 2.74 -19.18
C ASN A 31 0.18 1.68 -19.97
N ILE A 32 1.51 1.61 -19.85
CA ILE A 32 2.36 0.85 -20.80
C ILE A 32 3.13 -0.30 -20.15
N ALA A 33 3.50 -0.17 -18.88
CA ALA A 33 4.23 -1.23 -18.19
C ALA A 33 3.24 -2.21 -17.55
N LYS A 34 3.60 -3.50 -17.46
CA LYS A 34 2.98 -4.45 -16.52
C LYS A 34 2.71 -3.71 -15.21
N LYS A 35 1.43 -3.46 -14.89
CA LYS A 35 1.05 -2.60 -13.76
C LYS A 35 1.79 -3.08 -12.51
N ASN A 36 2.80 -2.32 -12.10
CA ASN A 36 3.48 -2.64 -10.86
C ASN A 36 2.49 -2.42 -9.71
N ARG A 37 2.65 -3.17 -8.61
CA ARG A 37 1.72 -3.15 -7.48
C ARG A 37 1.42 -1.72 -7.00
N TYR A 38 2.44 -0.87 -6.95
CA TYR A 38 2.30 0.49 -6.46
C TYR A 38 1.44 1.36 -7.39
N CYS A 39 1.54 1.22 -8.71
CA CYS A 39 0.68 1.91 -9.68
C CYS A 39 -0.80 1.49 -9.55
N SER A 40 -1.08 0.27 -9.09
CA SER A 40 -2.46 -0.15 -8.77
C SER A 40 -3.04 0.58 -7.57
N ILE A 41 -2.18 1.01 -6.64
CA ILE A 41 -2.56 1.73 -5.41
C ILE A 41 -2.57 3.25 -5.63
N GLN A 42 -1.55 3.79 -6.31
CA GLN A 42 -1.33 5.22 -6.47
C GLN A 42 -1.51 5.65 -7.93
N LYS A 43 -2.73 5.99 -8.32
CA LYS A 43 -3.06 6.37 -9.71
C LYS A 43 -2.56 7.72 -10.16
N LYS A 44 -2.32 8.64 -9.22
CA LYS A 44 -1.86 10.01 -9.50
C LYS A 44 -0.70 10.33 -8.57
N ILE A 45 0.26 11.13 -9.03
CA ILE A 45 1.31 11.64 -8.13
C ILE A 45 0.65 12.54 -7.09
N PRO A 46 0.78 12.23 -5.78
CA PRO A 46 0.18 13.03 -4.75
C PRO A 46 1.03 14.29 -4.51
N ASN A 47 0.40 15.37 -4.07
CA ASN A 47 1.11 16.61 -3.72
C ASN A 47 1.84 16.51 -2.36
N ARG A 48 1.49 15.51 -1.55
CA ARG A 48 1.94 15.25 -0.18
C ARG A 48 2.12 13.75 -0.01
N THR A 49 2.91 13.31 0.95
CA THR A 49 2.98 11.86 1.27
C THR A 49 1.66 11.41 1.88
N TRP A 50 1.32 10.12 1.72
CA TRP A 50 0.06 9.56 2.24
C TRP A 50 -0.03 9.66 3.77
N PHE A 51 1.11 9.66 4.47
CA PHE A 51 1.19 9.72 5.92
C PHE A 51 1.32 11.13 6.48
N GLN A 52 1.51 12.15 5.65
CA GLN A 52 1.65 13.54 6.12
C GLN A 52 0.47 14.03 7.00
N PRO A 53 -0.79 13.61 6.75
CA PRO A 53 -1.91 14.00 7.61
C PRO A 53 -1.93 13.34 9.00
N TYR A 54 -1.13 12.28 9.22
CA TYR A 54 -1.24 11.43 10.40
C TYR A 54 0.01 11.53 11.28
N ASN A 55 -0.19 11.49 12.60
CA ASN A 55 0.90 11.45 13.57
C ASN A 55 1.17 10.00 14.00
N HIS A 56 1.92 9.26 13.18
CA HIS A 56 2.26 7.86 13.45
C HIS A 56 3.75 7.62 13.60
N SER A 57 4.09 6.54 14.29
CA SER A 57 5.49 6.12 14.45
C SER A 57 6.14 5.77 13.11
N ARG A 58 7.47 5.92 13.04
CA ARG A 58 8.26 5.50 11.87
C ARG A 58 8.01 4.04 11.50
N LYS A 59 7.82 3.16 12.50
CA LYS A 59 7.53 1.74 12.29
C LYS A 59 6.22 1.56 11.53
N TYR A 60 5.14 2.23 11.95
CA TYR A 60 3.85 2.19 11.27
C TYR A 60 3.95 2.66 9.81
N ILE A 61 4.59 3.82 9.59
CA ILE A 61 4.75 4.40 8.25
C ILE A 61 5.55 3.45 7.35
N THR A 62 6.63 2.86 7.87
CA THR A 62 7.46 1.91 7.14
C THR A 62 6.67 0.66 6.79
N THR A 63 5.88 0.14 7.74
CA THR A 63 5.01 -1.02 7.54
C THR A 63 4.05 -0.81 6.37
N ILE A 64 3.21 0.24 6.41
CA ILE A 64 2.25 0.51 5.34
C ILE A 64 2.97 0.78 4.02
N THR A 65 4.10 1.50 4.04
CA THR A 65 4.89 1.76 2.83
C THR A 65 5.38 0.46 2.19
N ARG A 66 5.95 -0.47 2.97
CA ARG A 66 6.38 -1.79 2.48
C ARG A 66 5.22 -2.59 1.89
N LEU A 67 4.05 -2.58 2.53
CA LEU A 67 2.85 -3.24 2.01
C LEU A 67 2.39 -2.66 0.67
N ARG A 68 2.49 -1.33 0.49
CA ARG A 68 2.20 -0.65 -0.78
C ARG A 68 3.16 -1.08 -1.90
N PHE A 69 4.39 -1.46 -1.56
CA PHE A 69 5.34 -2.06 -2.50
C PHE A 69 5.23 -3.59 -2.60
N GLY A 70 4.43 -4.23 -1.75
CA GLY A 70 4.21 -5.68 -1.77
C GLY A 70 5.32 -6.47 -1.10
N HIS A 71 5.92 -5.89 -0.07
CA HIS A 71 6.95 -6.52 0.74
C HIS A 71 6.35 -6.84 2.11
N ALA A 72 6.36 -8.12 2.50
CA ALA A 72 6.12 -8.60 3.86
C ALA A 72 6.55 -10.08 4.00
N CYS A 73 6.54 -10.63 5.21
CA CYS A 73 6.87 -12.04 5.45
C CYS A 73 5.70 -13.01 5.16
N TYR A 74 5.19 -13.04 3.92
CA TYR A 74 4.27 -14.07 3.44
C TYR A 74 4.93 -14.94 2.35
N PRO A 75 4.52 -16.22 2.17
CA PRO A 75 5.26 -17.16 1.34
C PRO A 75 5.48 -16.71 -0.10
N THR A 76 4.48 -16.09 -0.74
CA THR A 76 4.65 -15.58 -2.12
C THR A 76 5.76 -14.54 -2.23
N HIS A 77 5.91 -13.64 -1.25
CA HIS A 77 7.00 -12.66 -1.28
C HIS A 77 8.34 -13.32 -0.93
N LEU A 78 8.38 -14.18 0.08
CA LEU A 78 9.61 -14.88 0.49
C LEU A 78 10.15 -15.80 -0.60
N HIS A 79 9.29 -16.50 -1.33
CA HIS A 79 9.67 -17.30 -2.49
C HIS A 79 10.25 -16.43 -3.61
N LYS A 80 9.62 -15.29 -3.90
CA LYS A 80 10.09 -14.34 -4.92
C LYS A 80 11.52 -13.84 -4.63
N ILE A 81 11.88 -13.69 -3.35
CA ILE A 81 13.24 -13.30 -2.92
C ILE A 81 14.14 -14.49 -2.56
N ARG A 82 13.73 -15.72 -2.91
CA ARG A 82 14.49 -16.97 -2.72
C ARG A 82 14.80 -17.32 -1.25
N VAL A 83 13.96 -16.87 -0.33
CA VAL A 83 14.00 -17.27 1.10
C VAL A 83 13.25 -18.57 1.33
N LEU A 84 12.19 -18.84 0.55
CA LEU A 84 11.43 -20.10 0.58
C LEU A 84 11.48 -20.80 -0.77
N GLU A 85 11.41 -22.12 -0.75
CA GLU A 85 11.41 -22.96 -1.96
C GLU A 85 10.13 -22.85 -2.79
N ASN A 86 8.99 -22.54 -2.16
CA ASN A 86 7.70 -22.38 -2.83
C ASN A 86 6.86 -21.23 -2.22
N ASP A 87 5.81 -20.84 -2.94
CA ASP A 87 4.90 -19.74 -2.57
C ASP A 87 3.62 -20.21 -1.84
N ARG A 88 3.60 -21.46 -1.35
CA ARG A 88 2.39 -22.10 -0.81
C ARG A 88 2.26 -21.88 0.70
N CYS A 89 1.02 -21.87 1.16
CA CYS A 89 0.69 -21.80 2.58
C CYS A 89 0.96 -23.17 3.21
N PRO A 90 1.72 -23.25 4.31
CA PRO A 90 2.01 -24.53 4.97
C PRO A 90 0.78 -25.19 5.62
N ASN A 91 -0.34 -24.46 5.76
CA ASN A 91 -1.55 -24.97 6.45
C ASN A 91 -2.67 -25.39 5.51
N CYS A 92 -2.68 -24.89 4.27
CA CYS A 92 -3.78 -25.12 3.34
C CYS A 92 -3.33 -25.36 1.90
N ASP A 93 -2.02 -25.37 1.66
CA ASP A 93 -1.42 -25.69 0.36
C ASP A 93 -1.93 -24.86 -0.82
N LYS A 94 -2.38 -23.62 -0.56
CA LYS A 94 -2.77 -22.65 -1.57
C LYS A 94 -1.66 -21.62 -1.75
N LYS A 95 -1.62 -20.94 -2.90
CA LYS A 95 -0.75 -19.78 -3.09
C LYS A 95 -1.00 -18.76 -1.96
N ALA A 96 0.05 -18.40 -1.23
CA ALA A 96 -0.05 -17.63 -0.02
C ALA A 96 0.49 -16.22 -0.22
N ASP A 97 -0.35 -15.37 -0.81
CA ASP A 97 -0.15 -13.93 -0.83
C ASP A 97 -0.85 -13.27 0.36
N LEU A 98 -0.78 -11.95 0.42
CA LEU A 98 -1.34 -11.22 1.56
C LEU A 98 -2.87 -11.26 1.59
N ASP A 99 -3.54 -11.44 0.44
CA ASP A 99 -5.00 -11.57 0.40
C ASP A 99 -5.41 -12.94 0.97
N HIS A 100 -4.75 -14.02 0.54
CA HIS A 100 -4.94 -15.34 1.11
C HIS A 100 -4.77 -15.32 2.64
N ILE A 101 -3.67 -14.72 3.09
CA ILE A 101 -3.35 -14.68 4.51
C ILE A 101 -4.36 -13.85 5.31
N SER A 102 -4.90 -12.76 4.73
CA SER A 102 -5.80 -11.84 5.42
C SER A 102 -7.27 -12.23 5.38
N PHE A 103 -7.69 -13.04 4.39
CA PHE A 103 -9.11 -13.31 4.15
C PHE A 103 -9.48 -14.80 4.02
N GLU A 104 -8.51 -15.69 3.78
CA GLU A 104 -8.79 -17.09 3.42
C GLU A 104 -8.07 -18.13 4.28
N CYS A 105 -6.95 -17.76 4.91
CA CYS A 105 -6.07 -18.70 5.57
C CYS A 105 -6.70 -19.27 6.85
N GLN A 106 -6.91 -20.59 6.88
CA GLN A 106 -7.52 -21.26 8.04
C GLN A 106 -6.73 -21.07 9.34
N LYS A 107 -5.40 -20.95 9.24
CA LYS A 107 -4.52 -20.68 10.39
C LYS A 107 -4.88 -19.37 11.11
N TYR A 108 -5.34 -18.37 10.38
CA TYR A 108 -5.61 -17.02 10.91
C TYR A 108 -7.10 -16.71 10.97
N LYS A 109 -7.96 -17.73 11.03
CA LYS A 109 -9.43 -17.56 10.95
C LYS A 109 -9.95 -16.55 11.97
N ASN A 110 -9.45 -16.58 13.21
CA ASN A 110 -9.86 -15.67 14.28
C ASN A 110 -9.42 -14.23 14.02
N GLU A 111 -8.22 -14.03 13.48
CA GLU A 111 -7.70 -12.71 13.09
C GLU A 111 -8.44 -12.17 11.88
N THR A 112 -8.69 -13.02 10.88
CA THR A 112 -9.48 -12.72 9.68
C THR A 112 -10.90 -12.28 10.05
N ASP A 113 -11.60 -13.01 10.92
CA ASP A 113 -12.96 -12.66 11.33
C ASP A 113 -13.00 -11.30 12.03
N ARG A 114 -12.03 -11.05 12.92
CA ARG A 114 -11.88 -9.75 13.60
C ARG A 114 -11.60 -8.63 12.60
N PHE A 115 -10.71 -8.87 11.64
CA PHE A 115 -10.36 -7.89 10.61
C PHE A 115 -11.57 -7.57 9.72
N ILE A 116 -12.29 -8.59 9.24
CA ILE A 116 -13.51 -8.43 8.44
C ILE A 116 -14.58 -7.65 9.22
N GLN A 117 -14.80 -7.96 10.50
CA GLN A 117 -15.73 -7.19 11.34
C GLN A 117 -15.33 -5.71 11.47
N GLN A 118 -14.04 -5.40 11.60
CA GLN A 118 -13.57 -4.02 11.58
C GLN A 118 -13.86 -3.34 10.23
N LEU A 119 -13.63 -4.04 9.11
CA LEU A 119 -13.91 -3.49 7.78
C LEU A 119 -15.41 -3.20 7.56
N HIS A 120 -16.29 -4.08 8.04
CA HIS A 120 -17.74 -3.86 7.99
C HIS A 120 -18.18 -2.67 8.84
N ARG A 121 -17.62 -2.49 10.05
CA ARG A 121 -17.91 -1.32 10.90
C ARG A 121 -17.49 -0.01 10.24
N LEU A 122 -16.43 -0.05 9.43
CA LEU A 122 -15.96 1.07 8.63
C LEU A 122 -16.77 1.27 7.32
N LYS A 123 -17.84 0.49 7.11
CA LYS A 123 -18.72 0.54 5.94
C LYS A 123 -17.97 0.36 4.61
N ILE A 124 -16.92 -0.48 4.63
CA ILE A 124 -16.15 -0.78 3.42
C ILE A 124 -16.91 -1.84 2.62
N PRO A 125 -17.13 -1.64 1.31
CA PRO A 125 -17.84 -2.61 0.48
C PRO A 125 -16.99 -3.85 0.23
N ALA A 126 -17.63 -5.01 0.28
CA ALA A 126 -17.07 -6.26 -0.22
C ALA A 126 -17.16 -6.32 -1.77
N PRO A 127 -16.31 -7.10 -2.46
CA PRO A 127 -15.26 -7.96 -1.91
C PRO A 127 -14.03 -7.18 -1.44
N PHE A 128 -13.41 -7.66 -0.36
CA PHE A 128 -12.19 -7.07 0.19
C PHE A 128 -10.96 -7.59 -0.55
N ASN A 129 -9.97 -6.71 -0.74
CA ASN A 129 -8.61 -7.10 -1.06
C ASN A 129 -7.64 -6.06 -0.51
N ILE A 130 -6.40 -6.47 -0.25
CA ILE A 130 -5.39 -5.64 0.37
C ILE A 130 -5.04 -4.44 -0.51
N LEU A 131 -5.11 -4.56 -1.84
CA LEU A 131 -4.84 -3.42 -2.72
C LEU A 131 -5.90 -2.32 -2.58
N SER A 132 -7.19 -2.67 -2.48
CA SER A 132 -8.25 -1.69 -2.30
C SER A 132 -8.14 -1.01 -0.93
N ILE A 133 -7.76 -1.76 0.10
CA ILE A 133 -7.47 -1.25 1.45
C ILE A 133 -6.31 -0.26 1.42
N LEU A 134 -5.20 -0.62 0.77
CA LEU A 134 -4.03 0.24 0.65
C LEU A 134 -4.29 1.48 -0.21
N ALA A 135 -5.14 1.37 -1.24
CA ALA A 135 -5.47 2.45 -2.17
C ALA A 135 -6.43 3.48 -1.58
N ASN A 136 -7.32 3.07 -0.69
CA ASN A 136 -8.34 3.95 -0.11
C ASN A 136 -7.72 5.11 0.70
N GLY A 137 -6.65 4.83 1.45
CA GLY A 137 -5.92 5.88 2.16
C GLY A 137 -6.49 6.30 3.50
N GLN A 138 -7.58 5.68 3.97
CA GLN A 138 -8.13 5.95 5.30
C GLN A 138 -7.26 5.36 6.42
N GLU A 139 -6.94 6.17 7.42
CA GLU A 139 -6.17 5.78 8.61
C GLU A 139 -6.78 4.60 9.36
N SER A 140 -8.12 4.59 9.50
CA SER A 140 -8.85 3.51 10.16
C SER A 140 -8.63 2.14 9.48
N MET A 141 -8.55 2.12 8.15
CA MET A 141 -8.27 0.92 7.36
C MET A 141 -6.82 0.45 7.55
N TYR A 142 -5.88 1.39 7.61
CA TYR A 142 -4.49 1.07 7.89
C TYR A 142 -4.30 0.56 9.31
N ASN A 143 -5.01 1.12 10.29
CA ASN A 143 -4.99 0.66 11.67
C ASN A 143 -5.51 -0.78 11.79
N ALA A 144 -6.65 -1.09 11.17
CA ALA A 144 -7.19 -2.45 11.13
C ALA A 144 -6.19 -3.44 10.50
N LEU A 145 -5.55 -3.06 9.39
CA LEU A 145 -4.55 -3.89 8.72
C LEU A 145 -3.29 -4.11 9.59
N VAL A 146 -2.76 -3.05 10.22
CA VAL A 146 -1.58 -3.17 11.09
C VAL A 146 -1.89 -4.03 12.33
N MET A 147 -3.09 -3.91 12.89
CA MET A 147 -3.54 -4.78 13.99
C MET A 147 -3.56 -6.24 13.56
N PHE A 148 -4.15 -6.55 12.40
CA PHE A 148 -4.16 -7.90 11.83
C PHE A 148 -2.75 -8.47 11.63
N LEU A 149 -1.83 -7.69 11.06
CA LEU A 149 -0.45 -8.13 10.83
C LEU A 149 0.30 -8.37 12.14
N SER A 150 0.03 -7.55 13.15
CA SER A 150 0.64 -7.69 14.48
C SER A 150 0.15 -8.96 15.18
N SER A 151 -1.13 -9.30 15.09
CA SER A 151 -1.69 -10.52 15.69
C SER A 151 -1.24 -11.80 15.01
N THR A 152 -1.01 -11.75 13.69
CA THR A 152 -0.56 -12.91 12.89
C THR A 152 0.96 -13.11 12.90
N LYS A 153 1.72 -12.20 13.52
CA LYS A 153 3.20 -12.19 13.49
C LYS A 153 3.76 -12.19 12.07
N ILE A 154 3.02 -11.63 11.11
CA ILE A 154 3.55 -11.38 9.77
C ILE A 154 4.39 -10.12 9.89
N VAL A 155 5.68 -10.34 10.16
CA VAL A 155 6.64 -9.26 10.41
C VAL A 155 6.98 -8.53 9.11
N LEU A 156 7.39 -7.27 9.24
CA LEU A 156 7.87 -6.37 8.20
C LEU A 156 9.23 -5.78 8.55
#